data_AF-A0A959WD73-F1
#
_entry.id   AF-A0A959WD73-F1
#
_cell.length_a   1.000
_cell.length_b   1.000
_cell.length_c   1.000
_cell.angle_alpha   90.00
_cell.angle_beta   90.00
_cell.angle_gamma   90.00
#
_symmetry.space_group_name_H-M   'P 1'
#
loop_
_entity.id
_entity.type
_entity.pdbx_description
1 polymer ?
#
loop_
_entity_poly.entity_id
_entity_poly.type
_entity_poly.pdbx_seq_one_letter_code
_entity_poly.pdbx_strand_id
1 'polypeptide(L)'
;MIPLATSAPATAVYVVLPYVALAIGITGLIWRRRTDQFGWTARSTELLEGRILRFSSVLFHVGVLMAIGGHVLGILIPESWTEAVGISDHVYHLLAVAGGISAGIAVVAGFLALMYRRFTNPRVRVTTTNMDLVIFGLLAVGIATGMAATIVNIPDTVNYRESVAPYFRQIFIFQPDASLMTGEGVATIFQVHVIAVWFLYAAWPFSRLVHAFTFPINYPRRSPIIYRPRVPRRSPGRGERYGSGSPDYSPSIPATPGEKDGN
;
A
#
# COMPACT_ATOMS: atom_id res chain seq x y z
N MET A 1 2.91 -22.62 -35.95
CA MET A 1 2.35 -22.40 -34.61
C MET A 1 2.82 -21.04 -34.13
N ILE A 2 1.91 -20.12 -33.84
CA ILE A 2 2.26 -18.81 -33.29
C ILE A 2 2.77 -19.07 -31.86
N PRO A 3 3.98 -18.63 -31.47
CA PRO A 3 4.47 -18.84 -30.11
C PRO A 3 3.48 -18.23 -29.13
N LEU A 4 3.13 -18.97 -28.06
CA LEU A 4 2.10 -18.61 -27.07
C LEU A 4 2.30 -17.19 -26.50
N ALA A 5 3.56 -16.73 -26.48
CA ALA A 5 4.05 -15.38 -26.19
C ALA A 5 3.39 -14.24 -27.00
N THR A 6 2.75 -14.54 -28.14
CA THR A 6 2.10 -13.56 -29.04
C THR A 6 0.63 -13.87 -29.28
N SER A 7 0.03 -14.76 -28.47
CA SER A 7 -1.40 -15.03 -28.57
C SER A 7 -2.22 -13.80 -28.16
N ALA A 8 -3.34 -13.56 -28.85
CA ALA A 8 -4.30 -12.51 -28.48
C ALA A 8 -4.69 -12.52 -26.99
N PRO A 9 -4.99 -13.68 -26.35
CA PRO A 9 -5.28 -13.70 -24.91
C PRO A 9 -4.07 -13.34 -24.05
N ALA A 10 -2.85 -13.79 -24.37
CA ALA A 10 -1.65 -13.41 -23.63
C ALA A 10 -1.40 -11.90 -23.70
N THR A 11 -1.56 -11.32 -24.88
CA THR A 11 -1.43 -9.87 -25.08
C THR A 11 -2.48 -9.09 -24.30
N ALA A 12 -3.75 -9.52 -24.34
CA ALA A 12 -4.83 -8.88 -23.59
C ALA A 12 -4.56 -8.87 -22.07
N VAL A 13 -4.07 -9.98 -21.52
CA VAL A 13 -3.89 -10.15 -20.08
C VAL A 13 -2.57 -9.58 -19.56
N TYR A 14 -1.47 -9.70 -20.31
CA TYR A 14 -0.13 -9.32 -19.82
C TYR A 14 0.41 -8.03 -20.43
N VAL A 15 -0.22 -7.50 -21.48
CA VAL A 15 0.16 -6.19 -22.04
C VAL A 15 -0.94 -5.17 -21.78
N VAL A 16 -2.19 -5.47 -22.14
CA VAL A 16 -3.28 -4.48 -22.08
C VAL A 16 -3.82 -4.28 -20.67
N LEU A 17 -4.16 -5.36 -19.96
CA LEU A 17 -4.75 -5.30 -18.62
C LEU A 17 -3.93 -4.46 -17.61
N PRO A 18 -2.60 -4.56 -17.53
CA PRO A 18 -1.81 -3.71 -16.63
C PRO A 18 -2.00 -2.22 -16.90
N TYR A 19 -1.98 -1.79 -18.17
CA TYR A 19 -2.17 -0.38 -18.51
C TYR A 19 -3.59 0.10 -18.25
N VAL A 20 -4.60 -0.74 -18.51
CA VAL A 20 -5.99 -0.43 -18.17
C VAL A 20 -6.14 -0.29 -16.66
N ALA A 21 -5.60 -1.23 -15.89
CA ALA A 21 -5.63 -1.18 -14.43
C ALA A 21 -4.92 0.06 -13.89
N LEU A 22 -3.72 0.39 -14.41
CA LEU A 22 -2.97 1.59 -14.05
C LEU A 22 -3.76 2.86 -14.37
N ALA A 23 -4.32 2.97 -15.58
CA ALA A 23 -5.11 4.11 -16.00
C ALA A 23 -6.33 4.30 -15.09
N ILE A 24 -7.10 3.24 -14.82
CA ILE A 24 -8.25 3.29 -13.91
C ILE A 24 -7.81 3.67 -12.49
N GLY A 25 -6.77 3.03 -11.97
CA GLY A 25 -6.29 3.27 -10.61
C GLY A 25 -5.84 4.72 -10.42
N ILE A 26 -4.99 5.23 -11.31
CA ILE A 26 -4.46 6.61 -11.21
C ILE A 26 -5.56 7.63 -11.44
N THR A 27 -6.31 7.53 -12.53
CA THR A 27 -7.36 8.52 -12.84
C THR A 27 -8.49 8.48 -11.82
N GLY A 28 -8.88 7.29 -11.37
CA GLY A 28 -9.88 7.11 -10.31
C GLY A 28 -9.44 7.70 -8.98
N LEU A 29 -8.15 7.56 -8.60
CA LEU A 29 -7.62 8.17 -7.37
C LEU A 29 -7.64 9.69 -7.46
N ILE A 30 -7.21 10.26 -8.59
CA ILE A 30 -7.21 11.71 -8.83
C ILE A 30 -8.65 12.24 -8.78
N TRP A 31 -9.56 11.59 -9.51
CA TRP A 31 -10.97 11.97 -9.58
C TRP A 31 -11.60 11.93 -8.19
N ARG A 32 -11.49 10.81 -7.47
CA ARG A 32 -12.06 10.66 -6.12
C ARG A 32 -11.48 11.69 -5.14
N ARG A 33 -10.18 11.99 -5.23
CA ARG A 33 -9.56 13.01 -4.37
C ARG A 33 -10.10 14.41 -4.63
N ARG A 34 -10.57 14.70 -5.85
CA ARG A 34 -11.16 15.97 -6.25
C ARG A 34 -12.65 16.05 -5.94
N THR A 35 -13.39 14.96 -6.11
CA THR A 35 -14.86 14.94 -6.03
C THR A 35 -15.41 14.42 -4.69
N ASP A 36 -14.71 13.50 -4.02
CA ASP A 36 -15.17 12.84 -2.79
C ASP A 36 -14.05 12.72 -1.75
N GLN A 37 -13.73 13.86 -1.12
CA GLN A 37 -12.76 13.90 -0.03
C GLN A 37 -13.29 13.29 1.27
N PHE A 38 -14.62 13.31 1.49
CA PHE A 38 -15.24 12.76 2.69
C PHE A 38 -15.24 11.23 2.69
N GLY A 39 -15.40 10.61 1.52
CA GLY A 39 -15.27 9.17 1.35
C GLY A 39 -13.84 8.65 1.40
N TRP A 40 -12.82 9.53 1.49
CA TRP A 40 -11.41 9.16 1.67
C TRP A 40 -11.12 8.81 3.13
N THR A 41 -11.58 7.63 3.55
CA THR A 41 -11.46 7.16 4.93
C THR A 41 -11.22 5.66 4.99
N ALA A 42 -10.56 5.20 6.07
CA ALA A 42 -10.38 3.79 6.38
C ALA A 42 -11.69 3.08 6.75
N ARG A 43 -12.79 3.81 7.00
CA ARG A 43 -14.10 3.29 7.43
C ARG A 43 -13.99 2.31 8.60
N SER A 44 -13.32 2.73 9.68
CA SER A 44 -13.08 1.88 10.85
C SER A 44 -14.39 1.40 11.46
N THR A 45 -14.44 0.13 11.86
CA THR A 45 -15.56 -0.46 12.59
C THR A 45 -15.19 -0.82 14.02
N GLU A 46 -14.11 -0.24 14.57
CA GLU A 46 -13.63 -0.54 15.91
C GLU A 46 -14.66 -0.24 17.00
N LEU A 47 -15.42 0.84 16.85
CA LEU A 47 -16.49 1.20 17.80
C LEU A 47 -17.60 0.14 17.88
N LEU A 48 -17.83 -0.63 16.81
CA LEU A 48 -18.86 -1.66 16.77
C LEU A 48 -18.37 -2.96 17.42
N GLU A 49 -17.09 -3.28 17.23
CA GLU A 49 -16.40 -4.42 17.82
C GLU A 49 -14.89 -4.17 17.72
N GLY A 50 -14.23 -4.03 18.87
CA GLY A 50 -12.80 -3.71 18.93
C GLY A 50 -11.90 -4.84 19.44
N ARG A 51 -12.45 -5.86 20.11
CA ARG A 51 -11.65 -6.90 20.79
C ARG A 51 -10.92 -7.77 19.79
N ILE A 52 -11.64 -8.33 18.81
CA ILE A 52 -11.02 -9.12 17.73
C ILE A 52 -10.27 -8.19 16.78
N LEU A 53 -10.87 -7.04 16.45
CA LEU A 53 -10.28 -6.10 15.49
C LEU A 53 -8.86 -5.66 15.86
N ARG A 54 -8.59 -5.33 17.13
CA ARG A 54 -7.27 -4.83 17.53
C ARG A 54 -6.15 -5.80 17.19
N PHE A 55 -6.32 -7.08 17.53
CA PHE A 55 -5.32 -8.09 17.24
C PHE A 55 -5.27 -8.41 15.74
N SER A 56 -6.42 -8.72 15.14
CA SER A 56 -6.48 -9.13 13.72
C SER A 56 -6.03 -8.03 12.76
N SER A 57 -6.34 -6.76 13.07
CA SER A 57 -5.93 -5.62 12.26
C SER A 57 -4.42 -5.42 12.32
N VAL A 58 -3.80 -5.47 13.51
CA VAL A 58 -2.34 -5.33 13.63
C VAL A 58 -1.65 -6.47 12.90
N LEU A 59 -2.08 -7.71 13.13
CA LEU A 59 -1.49 -8.89 12.50
C LEU A 59 -1.58 -8.82 10.96
N PHE A 60 -2.76 -8.47 10.43
CA PHE A 60 -2.96 -8.32 8.98
C PHE A 60 -2.12 -7.18 8.39
N HIS A 61 -2.10 -6.00 9.03
CA HIS A 61 -1.39 -4.85 8.46
C HIS A 61 0.14 -4.99 8.57
N VAL A 62 0.65 -5.54 9.67
CA VAL A 62 2.09 -5.86 9.78
C VAL A 62 2.46 -6.89 8.72
N GLY A 63 1.65 -7.97 8.59
CA GLY A 63 1.83 -8.97 7.55
C GLY A 63 1.85 -8.37 6.14
N VAL A 64 0.85 -7.54 5.79
CA VAL A 64 0.74 -7.01 4.42
C VAL A 64 1.84 -5.99 4.14
N LEU A 65 2.29 -5.21 5.13
CA LEU A 65 3.43 -4.31 4.98
C LEU A 65 4.75 -5.09 4.76
N MET A 66 4.96 -6.19 5.49
CA MET A 66 6.08 -7.09 5.24
C MET A 66 6.01 -7.69 3.84
N ALA A 67 4.82 -8.17 3.42
CA ALA A 67 4.62 -8.71 2.07
C ALA A 67 4.90 -7.65 0.99
N ILE A 68 4.35 -6.43 1.11
CA ILE A 68 4.61 -5.32 0.18
C ILE A 68 6.11 -5.00 0.14
N GLY A 69 6.77 -4.93 1.30
CA GLY A 69 8.22 -4.73 1.38
C GLY A 69 9.00 -5.82 0.64
N GLY A 70 8.65 -7.09 0.86
CA GLY A 70 9.22 -8.23 0.13
C GLY A 70 9.00 -8.15 -1.38
N HIS A 71 7.80 -7.79 -1.83
CA HIS A 71 7.51 -7.59 -3.25
C HIS A 71 8.33 -6.45 -3.86
N VAL A 72 8.50 -5.33 -3.14
CA VAL A 72 9.36 -4.23 -3.60
C VAL A 72 10.81 -4.71 -3.74
N LEU A 73 11.34 -5.37 -2.70
CA LEU A 73 12.72 -5.87 -2.73
C LEU A 73 12.92 -6.96 -3.80
N GLY A 74 11.93 -7.81 -4.06
CA GLY A 74 12.10 -8.94 -4.98
C GLY A 74 11.68 -8.73 -6.41
N ILE A 75 10.82 -7.75 -6.68
CA ILE A 75 10.30 -7.46 -8.02
C ILE A 75 10.94 -6.19 -8.58
N LEU A 76 11.06 -5.13 -7.77
CA LEU A 76 11.53 -3.83 -8.26
C LEU A 76 13.06 -3.71 -8.26
N ILE A 77 13.75 -4.34 -7.32
CA ILE A 77 15.22 -4.28 -7.26
C ILE A 77 15.79 -5.30 -8.26
N PRO A 78 16.65 -4.88 -9.21
CA PRO A 78 17.31 -5.79 -10.12
C PRO A 78 18.29 -6.72 -9.40
N GLU A 79 18.46 -7.92 -9.94
CA GLU A 79 19.40 -8.90 -9.41
C GLU A 79 20.85 -8.40 -9.36
N SER A 80 21.29 -7.72 -10.41
CA SER A 80 22.61 -7.12 -10.48
C SER A 80 22.89 -6.14 -9.34
N TRP A 81 21.86 -5.51 -8.77
CA TRP A 81 22.03 -4.60 -7.63
C TRP A 81 22.21 -5.38 -6.32
N THR A 82 21.47 -6.48 -6.13
CA THR A 82 21.66 -7.35 -4.96
C THR A 82 23.03 -8.03 -4.97
N GLU A 83 23.47 -8.48 -6.14
CA GLU A 83 24.81 -9.07 -6.33
C GLU A 83 25.92 -8.04 -6.11
N ALA A 84 25.75 -6.80 -6.58
CA ALA A 84 26.73 -5.73 -6.39
C ALA A 84 26.97 -5.36 -4.90
N VAL A 85 25.97 -5.60 -4.05
CA VAL A 85 26.07 -5.41 -2.58
C VAL A 85 26.58 -6.69 -1.88
N GLY A 86 26.87 -7.75 -2.64
CA GLY A 86 27.41 -9.02 -2.14
C GLY A 86 26.37 -9.99 -1.61
N ILE A 87 25.08 -9.79 -1.92
CA ILE A 87 24.02 -10.74 -1.57
C ILE A 87 23.98 -11.82 -2.64
N SER A 88 24.34 -13.06 -2.28
CA SER A 88 24.22 -14.20 -3.17
C SER A 88 22.75 -14.60 -3.40
N ASP A 89 22.47 -15.21 -4.54
CA ASP A 89 21.13 -15.67 -4.89
C ASP A 89 20.56 -16.63 -3.82
N HIS A 90 21.38 -17.55 -3.30
CA HIS A 90 20.97 -18.44 -2.20
C HIS A 90 20.54 -17.69 -0.93
N VAL A 91 21.29 -16.66 -0.52
CA VAL A 91 20.96 -15.85 0.67
C VAL A 91 19.69 -15.05 0.40
N TYR A 92 19.56 -14.49 -0.80
CA TYR A 92 18.36 -13.77 -1.21
C TYR A 92 17.12 -14.69 -1.18
N HIS A 93 17.22 -15.90 -1.75
CA HIS A 93 16.13 -16.88 -1.76
C HIS A 93 15.73 -17.29 -0.35
N LEU A 94 16.70 -17.58 0.52
CA LEU A 94 16.43 -17.93 1.92
C LEU A 94 15.68 -16.80 2.65
N LEU A 95 16.11 -15.55 2.48
CA LEU A 95 15.45 -14.39 3.06
C LEU A 95 14.06 -14.18 2.46
N ALA A 96 13.89 -14.39 1.15
CA ALA A 96 12.62 -14.26 0.47
C ALA A 96 11.61 -15.32 0.94
N VAL A 97 12.04 -16.58 1.10
CA VAL A 97 11.19 -17.67 1.61
C VAL A 97 10.85 -17.47 3.09
N ALA A 98 11.85 -17.18 3.94
CA ALA A 98 11.60 -16.98 5.37
C ALA A 98 10.72 -15.75 5.64
N GLY A 99 11.03 -14.62 4.99
CA GLY A 99 10.25 -13.39 5.05
C GLY A 99 8.86 -13.57 4.43
N GLY A 100 8.77 -14.26 3.30
CA GLY A 100 7.53 -14.55 2.59
C GLY A 100 6.58 -15.43 3.39
N ILE A 101 7.07 -16.53 3.98
CA ILE A 101 6.27 -17.43 4.81
C ILE A 101 5.79 -16.72 6.07
N SER A 102 6.68 -16.01 6.77
CA SER A 102 6.30 -15.30 8.01
C SER A 102 5.27 -14.19 7.73
N ALA A 103 5.45 -13.41 6.66
CA ALA A 103 4.46 -12.44 6.20
C ALA A 103 3.15 -13.11 5.77
N GLY A 104 3.23 -14.18 5.00
CA GLY A 104 2.10 -14.95 4.51
C GLY A 104 1.24 -15.51 5.66
N ILE A 105 1.87 -16.11 6.68
CA ILE A 105 1.17 -16.58 7.88
C ILE A 105 0.44 -15.42 8.58
N ALA A 106 1.13 -14.29 8.80
CA ALA A 106 0.53 -13.12 9.43
C ALA A 106 -0.67 -12.56 8.63
N VAL A 107 -0.52 -12.44 7.30
CA VAL A 107 -1.58 -11.95 6.41
C VAL A 107 -2.77 -12.91 6.39
N VAL A 108 -2.53 -14.21 6.21
CA VAL A 108 -3.59 -15.23 6.17
C VAL A 108 -4.35 -15.27 7.49
N ALA A 109 -3.64 -15.41 8.61
CA ALA A 109 -4.27 -15.47 9.93
C ALA A 109 -5.04 -14.19 10.26
N GLY A 110 -4.42 -13.02 10.00
CA GLY A 110 -5.06 -11.72 10.20
C GLY A 110 -6.30 -11.54 9.32
N PHE A 111 -6.22 -11.89 8.04
CA PHE A 111 -7.33 -11.79 7.10
C PHE A 111 -8.48 -12.71 7.48
N LEU A 112 -8.22 -13.99 7.77
CA LEU A 112 -9.25 -14.94 8.20
C LEU A 112 -9.94 -14.49 9.48
N ALA A 113 -9.20 -13.96 10.45
CA ALA A 113 -9.79 -13.44 11.68
C ALA A 113 -10.65 -12.18 11.43
N LEU A 114 -10.23 -11.28 10.52
CA LEU A 114 -11.03 -10.12 10.09
C LEU A 114 -12.31 -10.55 9.36
N MET A 115 -12.23 -11.58 8.51
CA MET A 115 -13.39 -12.14 7.80
C MET A 115 -14.35 -12.81 8.77
N TYR A 116 -13.84 -13.66 9.66
CA TYR A 116 -14.61 -14.28 10.73
C TYR A 116 -15.38 -13.23 11.52
N ARG A 117 -14.69 -12.19 12.01
CA ARG A 117 -15.32 -11.08 12.73
C ARG A 117 -16.43 -10.41 11.93
N ARG A 118 -16.17 -10.14 10.64
CA ARG A 118 -17.10 -9.39 9.79
C ARG A 118 -18.36 -10.17 9.47
N PHE A 119 -18.26 -11.48 9.28
CA PHE A 119 -19.42 -12.32 8.96
C PHE A 119 -20.19 -12.79 10.19
N THR A 120 -19.53 -12.91 11.35
CA THR A 120 -20.18 -13.36 12.60
C THR A 120 -20.78 -12.22 13.42
N ASN A 121 -20.20 -11.01 13.42
CA ASN A 121 -20.75 -9.89 14.18
C ASN A 121 -21.83 -9.14 13.38
N PRO A 122 -23.12 -9.16 13.79
CA PRO A 122 -24.19 -8.53 13.04
C PRO A 122 -24.00 -7.02 12.84
N ARG A 123 -23.45 -6.31 13.85
CA ARG A 123 -23.20 -4.85 13.79
C ARG A 123 -22.18 -4.50 12.73
N VAL A 124 -21.12 -5.31 12.59
CA VAL A 124 -20.09 -5.12 11.56
C VAL A 124 -20.62 -5.53 10.18
N ARG A 125 -21.42 -6.60 10.11
CA ARG A 125 -21.98 -7.10 8.85
C ARG A 125 -22.89 -6.07 8.18
N VAL A 126 -23.79 -5.42 8.91
CA VAL A 126 -24.74 -4.43 8.35
C VAL A 126 -24.07 -3.16 7.82
N THR A 127 -22.82 -2.88 8.22
CA THR A 127 -22.03 -1.74 7.71
C THR A 127 -21.09 -2.12 6.57
N THR A 128 -21.14 -3.36 6.09
CA THR A 128 -20.33 -3.86 4.98
C THR A 128 -20.99 -3.54 3.66
N THR A 129 -20.24 -2.94 2.73
CA THR A 129 -20.74 -2.58 1.39
C THR A 129 -20.42 -3.67 0.36
N ASN A 130 -21.12 -3.67 -0.79
CA ASN A 130 -20.81 -4.59 -1.89
C ASN A 130 -19.36 -4.47 -2.36
N MET A 131 -18.82 -3.24 -2.39
CA MET A 131 -17.42 -3.02 -2.77
C MET A 131 -16.45 -3.59 -1.73
N ASP A 132 -16.80 -3.61 -0.44
CA ASP A 132 -16.00 -4.30 0.56
C ASP A 132 -15.91 -5.81 0.25
N LEU A 133 -17.03 -6.43 -0.16
CA LEU A 133 -17.05 -7.85 -0.53
C LEU A 133 -16.18 -8.15 -1.76
N VAL A 134 -16.22 -7.29 -2.79
CA VAL A 134 -15.34 -7.39 -3.96
C VAL A 134 -13.88 -7.35 -3.55
N ILE A 135 -13.49 -6.39 -2.68
CA ILE A 135 -12.11 -6.31 -2.19
C ILE A 135 -11.74 -7.51 -1.34
N PHE A 136 -12.63 -8.04 -0.50
CA PHE A 136 -12.31 -9.24 0.27
C PHE A 136 -12.11 -10.45 -0.64
N GLY A 137 -12.90 -10.60 -1.70
CA GLY A 137 -12.70 -11.63 -2.71
C GLY A 137 -11.34 -11.50 -3.40
N LEU A 138 -11.02 -10.30 -3.89
CA LEU A 138 -9.73 -10.04 -4.56
C LEU A 138 -8.54 -10.24 -3.62
N LEU A 139 -8.63 -9.77 -2.38
CA LEU A 139 -7.61 -10.00 -1.36
C LEU A 139 -7.50 -11.49 -1.03
N ALA A 140 -8.60 -12.23 -0.87
CA ALA A 140 -8.56 -13.65 -0.60
C ALA A 140 -7.84 -14.42 -1.72
N VAL A 141 -8.16 -14.13 -2.98
CA VAL A 141 -7.49 -14.74 -4.14
C VAL A 141 -6.01 -14.35 -4.17
N GLY A 142 -5.68 -13.06 -4.02
CA GLY A 142 -4.29 -12.60 -4.00
C GLY A 142 -3.47 -13.23 -2.87
N ILE A 143 -4.01 -13.28 -1.65
CA ILE A 143 -3.36 -13.86 -0.48
C ILE A 143 -3.15 -15.37 -0.68
N ALA A 144 -4.19 -16.09 -1.10
CA ALA A 144 -4.11 -17.54 -1.30
C ALA A 144 -3.09 -17.90 -2.39
N THR A 145 -3.15 -17.21 -3.53
CA THR A 145 -2.22 -17.45 -4.65
C THR A 145 -0.80 -17.04 -4.32
N GLY A 146 -0.59 -15.93 -3.60
CA GLY A 146 0.74 -15.48 -3.17
C GLY A 146 1.38 -16.43 -2.15
N MET A 147 0.58 -16.92 -1.19
CA MET A 147 1.06 -17.93 -0.24
C MET A 147 1.37 -19.26 -0.95
N ALA A 148 0.51 -19.70 -1.87
CA ALA A 148 0.75 -20.90 -2.65
C ALA A 148 2.02 -20.78 -3.50
N ALA A 149 2.24 -19.64 -4.16
CA ALA A 149 3.46 -19.37 -4.92
C ALA A 149 4.71 -19.45 -4.04
N THR A 150 4.64 -18.89 -2.82
CA THR A 150 5.75 -18.96 -1.85
C THR A 150 6.05 -20.41 -1.44
N ILE A 151 5.02 -21.20 -1.14
CA ILE A 151 5.18 -22.60 -0.71
C ILE A 151 5.71 -23.48 -1.84
N VAL A 152 5.13 -23.37 -3.03
CA VAL A 152 5.53 -24.16 -4.21
C VAL A 152 6.98 -23.85 -4.61
N ASN A 153 7.43 -22.62 -4.37
CA ASN A 153 8.78 -22.19 -4.72
C ASN A 153 9.81 -22.34 -3.58
N ILE A 154 9.47 -23.02 -2.47
CA ILE A 154 10.46 -23.36 -1.43
C ILE A 154 11.67 -24.11 -2.02
N PRO A 155 11.51 -25.10 -2.92
CA PRO A 155 12.64 -25.83 -3.51
C PRO A 155 13.37 -25.05 -4.61
N ASP A 156 13.06 -23.76 -4.81
CA ASP A 156 13.67 -22.89 -5.84
C ASP A 156 13.53 -23.39 -7.28
N THR A 157 12.35 -23.94 -7.59
CA THR A 157 12.08 -24.57 -8.89
C THR A 157 11.73 -23.55 -9.98
N VAL A 158 11.31 -22.35 -9.59
CA VAL A 158 10.91 -21.28 -10.51
C VAL A 158 11.69 -20.01 -10.16
N ASN A 159 12.65 -19.64 -11.01
CA ASN A 159 13.33 -18.37 -10.88
C ASN A 159 12.40 -17.22 -11.32
N TYR A 160 11.63 -16.70 -10.37
CA TYR A 160 10.70 -15.59 -10.60
C TYR A 160 11.43 -14.26 -10.87
N ARG A 161 12.73 -14.16 -10.55
CA ARG A 161 13.55 -12.96 -10.76
C ARG A 161 13.97 -12.79 -12.22
N GLU A 162 13.91 -13.86 -13.00
CA GLU A 162 14.17 -13.86 -14.45
C GLU A 162 12.88 -13.78 -15.29
N SER A 163 11.71 -13.98 -14.69
CA SER A 163 10.42 -14.01 -15.37
C SER A 163 9.47 -12.90 -14.87
N VAL A 164 8.83 -13.12 -13.72
CA VAL A 164 7.80 -12.23 -13.16
C VAL A 164 8.37 -10.85 -12.82
N ALA A 165 9.59 -10.79 -12.27
CA ALA A 165 10.23 -9.54 -11.87
C ALA A 165 10.54 -8.61 -13.06
N PRO A 166 11.24 -9.07 -14.13
CA PRO A 166 11.48 -8.24 -15.30
C PRO A 166 10.19 -7.88 -16.03
N TYR A 167 9.22 -8.79 -16.12
CA TYR A 167 7.89 -8.50 -16.65
C TYR A 167 7.26 -7.28 -15.96
N PHE A 168 7.22 -7.29 -14.63
CA PHE A 168 6.60 -6.20 -13.88
C PHE A 168 7.35 -4.87 -14.06
N ARG A 169 8.68 -4.89 -14.09
CA ARG A 169 9.50 -3.69 -14.33
C ARG A 169 9.29 -3.12 -15.74
N GLN A 170 9.19 -4.00 -16.74
CA GLN A 170 8.99 -3.64 -18.14
C GLN A 170 7.71 -2.84 -18.40
N ILE A 171 6.67 -3.05 -17.59
CA ILE A 171 5.42 -2.28 -17.67
C ILE A 171 5.68 -0.78 -17.48
N PHE A 172 6.57 -0.40 -16.55
CA PHE A 172 6.88 1.00 -16.22
C PHE A 172 7.81 1.69 -17.21
N ILE A 173 8.56 0.92 -18.00
CA ILE A 173 9.37 1.43 -19.12
C ILE A 173 8.67 1.27 -20.48
N PHE A 174 7.38 0.91 -20.48
CA PHE A 174 6.53 0.76 -21.66
C PHE A 174 7.04 -0.28 -22.68
N GLN A 175 7.66 -1.36 -22.19
CA GLN A 175 8.14 -2.47 -23.02
C GLN A 175 7.73 -3.85 -22.45
N PRO A 176 6.44 -4.10 -22.16
CA PRO A 176 6.00 -5.35 -21.52
C PRO A 176 6.14 -6.53 -22.47
N ASP A 177 6.86 -7.54 -22.04
CA ASP A 177 6.95 -8.82 -22.73
C ASP A 177 6.03 -9.86 -22.08
N ALA A 178 4.97 -10.24 -22.78
CA ALA A 178 4.03 -11.27 -22.33
C ALA A 178 4.69 -12.66 -22.20
N SER A 179 5.77 -12.92 -22.94
CA SER A 179 6.50 -14.18 -22.90
C SER A 179 7.05 -14.50 -21.51
N LEU A 180 7.39 -13.46 -20.73
CA LEU A 180 7.89 -13.58 -19.36
C LEU A 180 6.82 -14.06 -18.36
N MET A 181 5.55 -14.06 -18.75
CA MET A 181 4.46 -14.60 -17.95
C MET A 181 3.89 -15.89 -18.55
N THR A 182 3.93 -16.07 -19.87
CA THR A 182 3.36 -17.24 -20.56
C THR A 182 4.38 -18.28 -21.02
N GLY A 183 5.67 -18.03 -20.79
CA GLY A 183 6.77 -18.89 -21.19
C GLY A 183 6.81 -20.22 -20.43
N GLU A 184 7.55 -21.17 -20.98
CA GLU A 184 7.80 -22.46 -20.33
C GLU A 184 8.54 -22.22 -19.00
N GLY A 185 8.02 -22.78 -17.91
CA GLY A 185 8.61 -22.67 -16.56
C GLY A 185 7.91 -21.69 -15.62
N VAL A 186 7.05 -20.79 -16.10
CA VAL A 186 6.26 -19.92 -15.21
C VAL A 186 5.05 -20.69 -14.70
N ALA A 187 5.07 -21.06 -13.41
CA ALA A 187 3.94 -21.75 -12.81
C ALA A 187 2.67 -20.88 -12.87
N THR A 188 1.53 -21.48 -13.26
CA THR A 188 0.23 -20.82 -13.42
C THR A 188 -0.19 -20.04 -12.16
N ILE A 189 0.31 -20.42 -10.99
CA ILE A 189 0.01 -19.71 -9.74
C ILE A 189 0.50 -18.26 -9.75
N PHE A 190 1.67 -17.97 -10.35
CA PHE A 190 2.19 -16.60 -10.48
C PHE A 190 1.34 -15.77 -11.45
N GLN A 191 0.89 -16.38 -12.54
CA GLN A 191 -0.02 -15.77 -13.51
C GLN A 191 -1.33 -15.32 -12.85
N VAL A 192 -1.99 -16.23 -12.14
CA VAL A 192 -3.26 -15.92 -11.44
C VAL A 192 -3.05 -14.85 -10.38
N HIS A 193 -1.94 -14.92 -9.62
CA HIS A 193 -1.61 -13.92 -8.61
C HIS A 193 -1.47 -12.52 -9.22
N VAL A 194 -0.68 -12.37 -10.29
CA VAL A 194 -0.47 -11.08 -10.97
C VAL A 194 -1.77 -10.54 -11.54
N ILE A 195 -2.61 -11.39 -12.14
CA ILE A 195 -3.93 -10.98 -12.65
C ILE A 195 -4.81 -10.45 -11.51
N ALA A 196 -4.88 -11.17 -10.38
CA ALA A 196 -5.65 -10.73 -9.21
C ALA A 196 -5.16 -9.38 -8.67
N VAL A 197 -3.84 -9.14 -8.66
CA VAL A 197 -3.24 -7.87 -8.26
C VAL A 197 -3.64 -6.73 -9.20
N TRP A 198 -3.68 -6.94 -10.52
CA TRP A 198 -4.14 -5.91 -11.46
C TRP A 198 -5.61 -5.55 -11.25
N PHE A 199 -6.47 -6.53 -11.01
CA PHE A 199 -7.86 -6.26 -10.63
C PHE A 199 -7.98 -5.53 -9.29
N LEU A 200 -7.15 -5.88 -8.31
CA LEU A 200 -7.10 -5.19 -7.02
C LEU A 200 -6.69 -3.71 -7.21
N TYR A 201 -5.71 -3.43 -8.06
CA TYR A 201 -5.26 -2.08 -8.37
C TYR A 201 -6.36 -1.27 -9.09
N ALA A 202 -7.04 -1.85 -10.08
CA ALA A 202 -8.16 -1.21 -10.77
C ALA A 202 -9.34 -0.92 -9.83
N ALA A 203 -9.59 -1.80 -8.85
CA ALA A 203 -10.64 -1.66 -7.84
C ALA A 203 -10.27 -0.67 -6.70
N TRP A 204 -8.98 -0.36 -6.54
CA TRP A 204 -8.45 0.47 -5.47
C TRP A 204 -9.14 1.83 -5.30
N PRO A 205 -9.27 2.68 -6.35
CA PRO A 205 -9.85 4.02 -6.21
C PRO A 205 -11.32 4.01 -5.80
N PHE A 206 -12.04 2.89 -5.95
CA PHE A 206 -13.47 2.80 -5.64
C PHE A 206 -13.74 2.17 -4.28
N SER A 207 -12.70 1.73 -3.57
CA SER A 207 -12.83 0.95 -2.35
C SER A 207 -12.30 1.67 -1.12
N ARG A 208 -12.30 0.98 0.03
CA ARG A 208 -11.64 1.45 1.25
C ARG A 208 -10.12 1.49 1.14
N LEU A 209 -9.50 0.84 0.15
CA LEU A 209 -8.04 0.73 0.03
C LEU A 209 -7.34 2.08 -0.14
N VAL A 210 -8.06 3.12 -0.56
CA VAL A 210 -7.56 4.52 -0.60
C VAL A 210 -6.92 4.98 0.72
N HIS A 211 -7.29 4.37 1.85
CA HIS A 211 -6.68 4.66 3.14
C HIS A 211 -5.16 4.45 3.16
N ALA A 212 -4.64 3.51 2.37
CA ALA A 212 -3.20 3.22 2.29
C ALA A 212 -2.37 4.43 1.87
N PHE A 213 -2.94 5.36 1.09
CA PHE A 213 -2.28 6.60 0.67
C PHE A 213 -2.31 7.71 1.73
N THR A 214 -2.94 7.47 2.89
CA THR A 214 -3.04 8.43 4.00
C THR A 214 -2.05 8.09 5.12
N PHE A 215 -0.87 7.56 4.76
CA PHE A 215 0.13 7.23 5.77
C PHE A 215 0.66 8.53 6.42
N PRO A 216 0.59 8.66 7.76
CA PRO A 216 0.83 9.94 8.43
C PRO A 216 2.33 10.25 8.60
N ILE A 217 3.11 10.22 7.51
CA ILE A 217 4.57 10.45 7.50
C ILE A 217 4.95 11.80 8.12
N ASN A 218 4.11 12.82 7.92
CA ASN A 218 4.34 14.16 8.42
C ASN A 218 3.89 14.37 9.87
N TYR A 219 3.14 13.42 10.46
CA TYR A 219 2.57 13.58 11.79
C TYR A 219 3.64 13.73 12.90
N PRO A 220 4.74 12.95 12.91
CA PRO A 220 5.80 13.13 13.91
C PRO A 220 6.48 14.51 13.87
N ARG A 221 6.40 15.21 12.72
CA ARG A 221 7.00 16.54 12.52
C ARG A 221 5.98 17.69 12.60
N ARG A 222 4.70 17.37 12.79
CA ARG A 222 3.61 18.34 12.83
C ARG A 222 3.51 18.95 14.23
N SER A 223 3.31 20.26 14.31
CA SER A 223 2.95 20.93 15.58
C SER A 223 1.67 20.32 16.19
N PRO A 224 1.62 20.05 17.51
CA PRO A 224 0.43 19.47 18.16
C PRO A 224 -0.84 20.32 17.91
N ILE A 225 -0.68 21.64 17.99
CA ILE A 225 -1.74 22.63 17.76
C ILE A 225 -1.63 23.14 16.32
N ILE A 226 -2.71 22.98 15.53
CA ILE A 226 -2.82 23.62 14.20
C ILE A 226 -3.65 24.90 14.34
N TYR A 227 -3.10 26.00 13.85
CA TYR A 227 -3.87 27.21 13.54
C TYR A 227 -4.17 27.25 12.04
N ARG A 228 -5.43 27.50 11.68
CA ARG A 228 -5.84 27.75 10.28
C ARG A 228 -6.24 29.22 10.15
N PRO A 229 -5.46 30.04 9.43
CA PRO A 229 -5.81 31.45 9.27
C PRO A 229 -7.05 31.59 8.35
N ARG A 230 -7.86 32.61 8.59
CA ARG A 230 -9.04 32.92 7.77
C ARG A 230 -8.67 33.29 6.33
N VAL A 231 -7.52 33.94 6.15
CA VAL A 231 -6.93 34.24 4.85
C VAL A 231 -5.70 33.33 4.69
N PRO A 232 -5.58 32.56 3.60
CA PRO A 232 -4.38 31.78 3.32
C PRO A 232 -3.18 32.74 3.26
N ARG A 233 -2.35 32.75 4.31
CA ARG A 233 -1.07 33.46 4.25
C ARG A 233 -0.22 32.74 3.22
N ARG A 234 0.30 33.45 2.21
CA ARG A 234 1.43 32.95 1.42
C ARG A 234 2.50 32.52 2.42
N SER A 235 2.92 31.26 2.38
CA SER A 235 3.93 30.74 3.30
C SER A 235 5.13 31.70 3.31
N PRO A 236 5.49 32.28 4.48
CA PRO A 236 6.76 32.96 4.60
C PRO A 236 7.86 31.92 4.30
N GLY A 237 8.91 32.34 3.59
CA GLY A 237 10.10 31.51 3.41
C GLY A 237 10.55 30.93 4.75
N ARG A 238 10.98 29.67 4.72
CA ARG A 238 11.46 28.91 5.88
C ARG A 238 12.57 29.69 6.59
N GLY A 239 12.23 30.49 7.60
CA GLY A 239 13.22 31.37 8.19
C GLY A 239 12.73 32.33 9.27
N GLU A 240 11.69 32.01 10.04
CA GLU A 240 11.45 32.76 11.28
C GLU A 240 10.78 31.83 12.28
N ARG A 241 11.59 31.29 13.19
CA ARG A 241 11.08 30.64 14.39
C ARG A 241 10.33 31.70 15.18
N TYR A 242 9.02 31.51 15.31
CA TYR A 242 8.19 32.29 16.23
C TYR A 242 8.73 32.06 17.65
N GLY A 243 9.46 33.03 18.19
CA GLY A 243 10.04 32.93 19.53
C GLY A 243 11.25 33.84 19.82
N SER A 244 11.86 34.51 18.84
CA SER A 244 13.00 35.41 19.09
C SER A 244 12.77 36.89 18.76
N GLY A 245 11.54 37.27 18.37
CA GLY A 245 11.18 38.65 18.08
C GLY A 245 10.42 39.26 19.25
N SER A 246 10.81 40.47 19.65
CA SER A 246 10.00 41.39 20.46
C SER A 246 8.56 41.41 19.91
N PRO A 247 7.51 41.48 20.74
CA PRO A 247 6.14 41.57 20.24
C PRO A 247 6.03 42.77 19.29
N ASP A 248 5.62 42.52 18.04
CA ASP A 248 5.40 43.54 17.00
C ASP A 248 4.05 44.27 17.21
N TYR A 249 3.70 44.47 18.48
CA TYR A 249 2.47 45.10 18.93
C TYR A 249 2.84 45.96 20.14
N SER A 250 2.52 47.26 20.06
CA SER A 250 2.57 48.16 21.21
C SER A 250 1.43 47.82 22.16
N PRO A 251 1.70 47.48 23.44
CA PRO A 251 0.65 47.26 24.43
C PRO A 251 -0.34 48.43 24.45
N SER A 252 -1.63 48.14 24.30
CA SER A 252 -2.70 49.13 24.42
C SER A 252 -2.87 49.68 25.85
N ILE A 253 -2.24 49.02 26.82
CA ILE A 253 -2.15 49.47 28.20
C ILE A 253 -0.69 49.86 28.45
N PRO A 254 -0.39 51.14 28.70
CA PRO A 254 0.94 51.54 29.14
C PRO A 254 1.28 50.76 30.41
N ALA A 255 2.47 50.18 30.48
CA ALA A 255 2.97 49.69 31.77
C ALA A 255 2.93 50.88 32.74
N THR A 256 2.13 50.76 33.80
CA THR A 256 2.03 51.78 34.84
C THR A 256 3.43 52.11 35.35
N PRO A 257 3.84 53.39 35.38
CA PRO A 257 5.09 53.76 36.02
C PRO A 257 5.02 53.31 37.48
N GLY A 258 6.02 52.57 37.93
CA GLY A 258 6.11 52.13 39.31
C GLY A 258 5.93 53.32 40.27
N GLU A 259 4.97 53.19 41.17
CA GLU A 259 4.87 54.09 42.31
C GLU A 259 5.99 53.74 43.29
N LYS A 260 6.72 54.79 43.65
CA LYS A 260 7.97 54.80 44.39
C LYS A 260 7.67 54.89 45.88
N ASP A 261 8.32 54.06 46.70
CA ASP A 261 8.51 54.38 48.10
C ASP A 261 10.00 54.65 48.35
N GLY A 262 10.29 55.89 48.74
CA GLY A 262 11.59 56.30 49.26
C GLY A 262 11.63 56.17 50.78
N ASN A 263 12.70 55.56 51.29
CA ASN A 263 13.64 56.04 52.31
C ASN A 263 14.67 54.92 52.56
#